data_AF-A0A660UM78-F1
#
_entry.id   AF-A0A660UM78-F1
#
_cell.length_a   1.000
_cell.length_b   1.000
_cell.length_c   1.000
_cell.angle_alpha   90.00
_cell.angle_beta   90.00
_cell.angle_gamma   90.00
#
_symmetry.space_group_name_H-M   'P 1'
#
loop_
_entity.id
_entity.type
_entity.pdbx_description
1 polymer ?
#
loop_
_entity_poly.entity_id
_entity_poly.type
_entity_poly.pdbx_seq_one_letter_code
_entity_poly.pdbx_strand_id
1 'polypeptide(L)'
;MERGNIVRHRIIFVTAVIVFAACAFAQQSAVPDIAKASWIWTGPKPVAAGEWECYSRKTFELSTKPAKAEVLITADNVYELFVNGTFVGEDGGSEPVYWRSLELYDITKLLTVGANVIAARAKSLGGSGGLLIAVRIQVDKDNILQLHSGADWRAKLTYTDGWNKTEHDDGAWKPAFVLGAHGMKPWGAISYPGTVSPMSLMRVSMMDVGADFNWPAGVVFVGDFVPLKEPKDFVVYVSGSRAYFEHDAATPAAMGRELWSLVPAKPDGKAALLCDAGSGVIGSPTVSYDG
;
A
#
# COMPACT_ATOMS: atom_id res chain seq x y z
N MET A 1 36.59 95.26 -0.61
CA MET A 1 36.27 94.39 -1.75
C MET A 1 36.99 93.06 -1.51
N GLU A 2 36.28 92.11 -0.91
CA GLU A 2 36.80 90.82 -0.48
C GLU A 2 36.99 89.86 -1.66
N ARG A 3 38.11 89.12 -1.67
CA ARG A 3 38.36 88.01 -2.61
C ARG A 3 37.87 86.72 -1.95
N GLY A 4 36.93 86.04 -2.60
CA GLY A 4 36.36 84.77 -2.13
C GLY A 4 37.34 83.60 -2.25
N ASN A 5 37.44 82.81 -1.18
CA ASN A 5 38.16 81.54 -1.14
C ASN A 5 37.25 80.41 -1.67
N ILE A 6 37.78 79.62 -2.61
CA ILE A 6 37.15 78.43 -3.18
C ILE A 6 37.51 77.22 -2.31
N VAL A 7 36.51 76.57 -1.71
CA VAL A 7 36.67 75.28 -1.01
C VAL A 7 36.21 74.14 -1.91
N ARG A 8 37.16 73.31 -2.36
CA ARG A 8 36.90 72.09 -3.15
C ARG A 8 36.43 70.96 -2.23
N HIS A 9 35.19 70.51 -2.40
CA HIS A 9 34.68 69.31 -1.73
C HIS A 9 35.07 68.06 -2.52
N ARG A 10 35.83 67.15 -1.90
CA ARG A 10 36.10 65.81 -2.43
C ARG A 10 34.95 64.89 -2.04
N ILE A 11 34.20 64.41 -3.04
CA ILE A 11 33.18 63.38 -2.85
C ILE A 11 33.88 62.01 -2.96
N ILE A 12 33.85 61.24 -1.87
CA ILE A 12 34.32 59.85 -1.84
C ILE A 12 33.10 58.95 -2.04
N PHE A 13 33.03 58.23 -3.16
CA PHE A 13 32.02 57.18 -3.37
C PHE A 13 32.53 55.88 -2.74
N VAL A 14 31.87 55.42 -1.67
CA VAL A 14 32.05 54.09 -1.10
C VAL A 14 31.01 53.17 -1.73
N THR A 15 31.43 52.31 -2.65
CA THR A 15 30.58 51.28 -3.23
C THR A 15 30.46 50.11 -2.25
N ALA A 16 29.32 49.99 -1.57
CA ALA A 16 29.01 48.83 -0.74
C ALA A 16 28.62 47.65 -1.65
N VAL A 17 29.48 46.63 -1.73
CA VAL A 17 29.15 45.35 -2.38
C VAL A 17 28.36 44.51 -1.37
N ILE A 18 27.04 44.42 -1.56
CA ILE A 18 26.18 43.52 -0.78
C ILE A 18 26.22 42.14 -1.46
N VAL A 19 26.92 41.19 -0.84
CA VAL A 19 26.87 39.78 -1.24
C VAL A 19 25.61 39.17 -0.65
N PHE A 20 24.56 39.01 -1.47
CA PHE A 20 23.41 38.18 -1.11
C PHE A 20 23.82 36.71 -1.21
N ALA A 21 24.14 36.09 -0.08
CA ALA A 21 24.17 34.64 0.03
C ALA A 21 22.72 34.15 -0.09
N ALA A 22 22.32 33.73 -1.28
CA ALA A 22 21.05 33.05 -1.48
C ALA A 22 21.14 31.67 -0.79
N CYS A 23 20.64 31.59 0.45
CA CYS A 23 20.30 30.31 1.04
C CYS A 23 19.18 29.70 0.20
N ALA A 24 19.53 28.77 -0.69
CA ALA A 24 18.55 27.95 -1.38
C ALA A 24 17.85 27.08 -0.33
N PHE A 25 16.65 27.47 0.09
CA PHE A 25 15.77 26.57 0.81
C PHE A 25 15.43 25.43 -0.16
N ALA A 26 15.96 24.24 0.10
CA ALA A 26 15.59 23.05 -0.64
C ALA A 26 14.09 22.82 -0.40
N GLN A 27 13.30 23.04 -1.45
CA GLN A 27 11.86 22.81 -1.40
C GLN A 27 11.66 21.29 -1.25
N GLN A 28 11.34 20.87 -0.04
CA GLN A 28 11.21 19.45 0.28
C GLN A 28 10.03 18.85 -0.51
N SER A 29 10.30 17.76 -1.23
CA SER A 29 9.32 17.12 -2.11
C SER A 29 7.99 16.87 -1.40
N ALA A 30 6.89 17.13 -2.11
CA ALA A 30 5.53 16.97 -1.60
C ALA A 30 5.10 15.50 -1.50
N VAL A 31 5.87 14.57 -2.09
CA VAL A 31 5.63 13.12 -2.09
C VAL A 31 6.75 12.38 -1.34
N PRO A 32 6.50 11.14 -0.87
CA PRO A 32 7.56 10.30 -0.31
C PRO A 32 8.75 10.13 -1.26
N ASP A 33 9.97 10.13 -0.72
CA ASP A 33 11.20 10.09 -1.51
C ASP A 33 11.63 8.64 -1.76
N ILE A 34 11.03 8.02 -2.79
CA ILE A 34 11.29 6.62 -3.12
C ILE A 34 12.76 6.34 -3.48
N ALA A 35 13.51 7.35 -3.91
CA ALA A 35 14.91 7.19 -4.29
C ALA A 35 15.82 6.88 -3.08
N LYS A 36 15.38 7.17 -1.86
CA LYS A 36 16.08 6.82 -0.61
C LYS A 36 15.72 5.44 -0.07
N ALA A 37 14.70 4.80 -0.63
CA ALA A 37 14.31 3.45 -0.26
C ALA A 37 15.25 2.41 -0.87
N SER A 38 15.32 1.25 -0.21
CA SER A 38 16.04 0.07 -0.68
C SER A 38 15.06 -1.07 -0.88
N TRP A 39 15.30 -1.88 -1.91
CA TRP A 39 14.60 -3.13 -2.10
C TRP A 39 14.93 -4.07 -0.95
N ILE A 40 13.89 -4.53 -0.25
CA ILE A 40 14.03 -5.44 0.88
C ILE A 40 13.31 -6.76 0.63
N TRP A 41 13.78 -7.81 1.29
CA TRP A 41 13.16 -9.12 1.32
C TRP A 41 13.47 -9.87 2.63
N THR A 42 13.06 -11.14 2.71
CA THR A 42 13.39 -12.04 3.83
C THR A 42 14.79 -12.67 3.70
N GLY A 43 15.41 -12.58 2.53
CA GLY A 43 16.72 -13.15 2.20
C GLY A 43 17.21 -12.70 0.82
N PRO A 44 18.37 -13.19 0.35
CA PRO A 44 19.03 -12.69 -0.86
C PRO A 44 18.29 -12.98 -2.18
N LYS A 45 17.41 -13.98 -2.20
CA LYS A 45 16.52 -14.30 -3.31
C LYS A 45 15.47 -15.32 -2.87
N PRO A 46 14.23 -15.25 -3.36
CA PRO A 46 13.30 -16.36 -3.26
C PRO A 46 13.83 -17.52 -4.13
N VAL A 47 14.34 -18.60 -3.52
CA VAL A 47 14.95 -19.72 -4.28
C VAL A 47 14.11 -20.97 -4.36
N ALA A 48 13.09 -21.07 -3.51
CA ALA A 48 12.27 -22.28 -3.39
C ALA A 48 10.79 -21.96 -3.21
N ALA A 49 9.95 -22.92 -3.57
CA ALA A 49 8.52 -22.87 -3.26
C ALA A 49 8.31 -22.72 -1.74
N GLY A 50 7.61 -21.65 -1.34
CA GLY A 50 7.40 -21.29 0.06
C GLY A 50 8.26 -20.12 0.58
N GLU A 51 9.29 -19.68 -0.16
CA GLU A 51 10.06 -18.46 0.16
C GLU A 51 9.56 -17.22 -0.58
N TRP A 52 8.37 -17.33 -1.14
CA TRP A 52 7.76 -16.34 -2.00
C TRP A 52 7.08 -15.23 -1.24
N GLU A 53 6.99 -15.32 0.07
CA GLU A 53 6.31 -14.35 0.92
C GLU A 53 7.32 -13.52 1.72
N CYS A 54 7.05 -12.24 1.86
CA CYS A 54 7.79 -11.32 2.71
C CYS A 54 6.78 -10.50 3.50
N TYR A 55 6.58 -10.88 4.76
CA TYR A 55 5.89 -10.05 5.73
C TYR A 55 6.92 -9.08 6.27
N SER A 56 6.67 -7.77 6.15
CA SER A 56 7.57 -6.73 6.61
C SER A 56 6.85 -5.66 7.40
N ARG A 57 7.54 -5.09 8.39
CA ARG A 57 6.98 -4.11 9.31
C ARG A 57 8.00 -3.05 9.71
N LYS A 58 7.48 -1.85 9.93
CA LYS A 58 8.20 -0.73 10.54
C LYS A 58 7.34 -0.08 11.62
N THR A 59 7.81 -0.15 12.86
CA THR A 59 7.22 0.56 14.00
C THR A 59 7.88 1.92 14.17
N PHE A 60 7.09 2.89 14.63
CA PHE A 60 7.52 4.26 14.91
C PHE A 60 6.53 4.95 15.85
N GLU A 61 6.97 6.04 16.47
CA GLU A 61 6.17 6.80 17.44
C GLU A 61 5.84 8.19 16.89
N LEU A 62 4.63 8.66 17.17
CA LEU A 62 4.19 10.03 16.86
C LEU A 62 3.80 10.76 18.14
N SER A 63 4.40 11.93 18.38
CA SER A 63 4.06 12.78 19.54
C SER A 63 2.73 13.52 19.37
N THR A 64 2.28 13.72 18.14
CA THR A 64 1.04 14.43 17.79
C THR A 64 0.39 13.79 16.56
N LYS A 65 -0.89 14.10 16.34
CA LYS A 65 -1.60 13.63 15.14
C LYS A 65 -1.05 14.37 13.91
N PRO A 66 -0.62 13.66 12.86
CA PRO A 66 0.00 14.30 11.70
C PRO A 66 -1.03 15.06 10.87
N ALA A 67 -0.58 16.15 10.24
CA ALA A 67 -1.38 16.95 9.31
C ALA A 67 -1.59 16.23 7.97
N LYS A 68 -0.60 15.44 7.53
CA LYS A 68 -0.64 14.65 6.29
C LYS A 68 0.32 13.48 6.40
N ALA A 69 -0.07 12.31 5.91
CA ALA A 69 0.80 11.15 5.80
C ALA A 69 0.51 10.36 4.54
N GLU A 70 1.57 10.06 3.78
CA GLU A 70 1.48 9.38 2.50
C GLU A 70 2.52 8.25 2.42
N VAL A 71 2.14 7.16 1.75
CA VAL A 71 2.99 5.99 1.48
C VAL A 71 3.08 5.76 -0.02
N LEU A 72 4.30 5.67 -0.54
CA LEU A 72 4.60 5.07 -1.84
C LEU A 72 5.06 3.63 -1.63
N ILE A 73 4.51 2.72 -2.42
CA ILE A 73 4.82 1.30 -2.34
C ILE A 73 4.81 0.64 -3.72
N THR A 74 5.66 -0.36 -3.89
CA THR A 74 5.58 -1.35 -4.97
C THR A 74 6.24 -2.66 -4.52
N ALA A 75 5.93 -3.76 -5.19
CA ALA A 75 6.58 -5.04 -4.97
C ALA A 75 6.71 -5.87 -6.24
N ASP A 76 7.71 -6.74 -6.27
CA ASP A 76 7.86 -7.81 -7.24
C ASP A 76 7.45 -9.14 -6.55
N ASN A 77 6.24 -9.65 -6.76
CA ASN A 77 5.25 -9.28 -7.79
C ASN A 77 4.03 -8.53 -7.28
N VAL A 78 3.55 -8.86 -6.08
CA VAL A 78 2.31 -8.30 -5.54
C VAL A 78 2.51 -7.90 -4.08
N TYR A 79 1.69 -6.98 -3.59
CA TYR A 79 1.71 -6.60 -2.18
C TYR A 79 0.32 -6.32 -1.63
N GLU A 80 0.20 -6.44 -0.30
CA GLU A 80 -0.90 -5.92 0.51
C GLU A 80 -0.30 -4.97 1.55
N LEU A 81 -0.85 -3.76 1.68
CA LEU A 81 -0.41 -2.72 2.61
C LEU A 81 -1.40 -2.56 3.77
N PHE A 82 -0.85 -2.46 4.97
CA PHE A 82 -1.59 -2.26 6.22
C PHE A 82 -0.97 -1.13 7.05
N VAL A 83 -1.83 -0.37 7.72
CA VAL A 83 -1.43 0.62 8.72
C VAL A 83 -2.22 0.37 9.99
N ASN A 84 -1.52 0.13 11.10
CA ASN A 84 -2.14 -0.18 12.40
C ASN A 84 -3.20 -1.30 12.30
N GLY A 85 -2.89 -2.35 11.52
CA GLY A 85 -3.80 -3.48 11.27
C GLY A 85 -4.93 -3.22 10.27
N THR A 86 -5.13 -1.98 9.82
CA THR A 86 -6.15 -1.63 8.81
C THR A 86 -5.59 -1.81 7.41
N PHE A 87 -6.31 -2.54 6.55
CA PHE A 87 -5.97 -2.70 5.13
C PHE A 87 -6.06 -1.35 4.40
N VAL A 88 -5.06 -1.03 3.59
CA VAL A 88 -4.95 0.24 2.85
C VAL A 88 -5.14 0.05 1.36
N GLY A 89 -4.51 -0.99 0.80
CA GLY A 89 -4.53 -1.27 -0.63
C GLY A 89 -3.60 -2.44 -0.97
N GLU A 90 -3.73 -2.89 -2.21
CA GLU A 90 -2.94 -3.98 -2.77
C GLU A 90 -2.70 -3.71 -4.26
N ASP A 91 -1.63 -4.30 -4.79
CA ASP A 91 -1.40 -4.37 -6.24
C ASP A 91 -1.10 -5.81 -6.62
N GLY A 92 -1.78 -6.27 -7.68
CA GLY A 92 -1.77 -7.64 -8.17
C GLY A 92 -2.82 -7.83 -9.26
N GLY A 93 -2.57 -7.24 -10.44
CA GLY A 93 -3.43 -7.38 -11.63
C GLY A 93 -3.26 -8.73 -12.36
N SER A 94 -3.42 -8.73 -13.70
CA SER A 94 -3.25 -9.91 -14.58
C SER A 94 -2.07 -9.80 -15.57
N GLU A 95 -1.27 -8.74 -15.49
CA GLU A 95 -0.12 -8.44 -16.36
C GLU A 95 1.22 -8.97 -15.80
N PRO A 96 2.15 -9.48 -16.63
CA PRO A 96 3.36 -10.14 -16.14
C PRO A 96 4.39 -9.23 -15.41
N VAL A 97 4.18 -7.90 -15.33
CA VAL A 97 5.12 -6.94 -14.71
C VAL A 97 4.39 -5.83 -13.93
N TYR A 98 4.09 -6.05 -12.64
CA TYR A 98 3.44 -5.06 -11.75
C TYR A 98 4.40 -4.07 -11.10
N TRP A 99 5.61 -4.52 -10.75
CA TRP A 99 6.56 -3.77 -9.91
C TRP A 99 7.01 -2.42 -10.49
N ARG A 100 6.73 -2.12 -11.78
CA ARG A 100 7.07 -0.85 -12.43
C ARG A 100 6.12 0.29 -12.08
N SER A 101 4.96 -0.01 -11.47
CA SER A 101 4.03 0.98 -10.96
C SER A 101 4.34 1.27 -9.49
N LEU A 102 4.44 2.55 -9.14
CA LEU A 102 4.43 3.00 -7.74
C LEU A 102 3.06 3.52 -7.40
N GLU A 103 2.49 3.02 -6.31
CA GLU A 103 1.18 3.43 -5.84
C GLU A 103 1.30 4.33 -4.63
N LEU A 104 0.51 5.42 -4.63
CA LEU A 104 0.51 6.44 -3.58
C LEU A 104 -0.79 6.35 -2.79
N TYR A 105 -0.67 6.12 -1.48
CA TYR A 105 -1.80 6.06 -0.55
C TYR A 105 -1.73 7.18 0.49
N ASP A 106 -2.88 7.81 0.75
CA ASP A 106 -3.07 8.69 1.90
C ASP A 106 -3.41 7.83 3.13
N ILE A 107 -2.54 7.85 4.13
CA ILE A 107 -2.68 7.10 5.38
C ILE A 107 -2.93 8.02 6.59
N THR A 108 -3.16 9.32 6.35
CA THR A 108 -3.27 10.35 7.41
C THR A 108 -4.27 9.99 8.49
N LYS A 109 -5.43 9.45 8.09
CA LYS A 109 -6.52 9.11 9.01
C LYS A 109 -6.29 7.82 9.81
N LEU A 110 -5.31 7.00 9.41
CA LEU A 110 -5.01 5.71 10.02
C LEU A 110 -3.95 5.83 11.13
N LEU A 111 -3.21 6.94 11.17
CA LEU A 111 -2.18 7.19 12.15
C LEU A 111 -2.74 7.80 13.45
N THR A 112 -2.19 7.37 14.57
CA THR A 112 -2.57 7.79 15.92
C THR A 112 -1.40 8.44 16.66
N VAL A 113 -1.68 9.13 17.77
CA VAL A 113 -0.62 9.55 18.71
C VAL A 113 -0.09 8.30 19.42
N GLY A 114 1.23 8.22 19.61
CA GLY A 114 1.92 7.07 20.15
C GLY A 114 2.39 6.08 19.08
N ALA A 115 2.36 4.79 19.43
CA ALA A 115 2.86 3.72 18.60
C ALA A 115 2.05 3.57 17.31
N ASN A 116 2.76 3.46 16.19
CA ASN A 116 2.19 3.16 14.88
C ASN A 116 3.03 2.09 14.18
N VAL A 117 2.40 1.38 13.25
CA VAL A 117 3.07 0.44 12.37
C VAL A 117 2.62 0.60 10.92
N ILE A 118 3.60 0.66 10.02
CA ILE A 118 3.40 0.34 8.59
C ILE A 118 3.78 -1.12 8.41
N ALA A 119 2.89 -1.92 7.84
CA ALA A 119 3.10 -3.34 7.59
C ALA A 119 2.74 -3.65 6.13
N ALA A 120 3.52 -4.51 5.49
CA ALA A 120 3.24 -4.95 4.13
C ALA A 120 3.53 -6.45 4.00
N ARG A 121 2.67 -7.14 3.27
CA ARG A 121 2.94 -8.49 2.78
C ARG A 121 3.29 -8.35 1.32
N ALA A 122 4.43 -8.87 0.90
CA ALA A 122 4.79 -8.96 -0.50
C ALA A 122 4.91 -10.42 -0.91
N LYS A 123 4.44 -10.75 -2.11
CA LYS A 123 4.53 -12.10 -2.67
C LYS A 123 5.18 -12.09 -4.05
N SER A 124 6.21 -12.91 -4.23
CA SER A 124 6.77 -13.24 -5.53
C SER A 124 5.96 -14.36 -6.18
N LEU A 125 5.65 -14.22 -7.47
CA LEU A 125 4.99 -15.23 -8.30
C LEU A 125 6.01 -16.07 -9.09
N GLY A 126 7.30 -15.89 -8.81
CA GLY A 126 8.42 -16.59 -9.44
C GLY A 126 9.52 -15.62 -9.88
N GLY A 127 10.77 -16.11 -9.92
CA GLY A 127 11.92 -15.29 -10.32
C GLY A 127 12.48 -14.46 -9.17
N SER A 128 12.54 -13.13 -9.33
CA SER A 128 13.02 -12.22 -8.28
C SER A 128 11.87 -11.82 -7.36
N GLY A 129 12.20 -11.38 -6.14
CA GLY A 129 11.23 -10.85 -5.19
C GLY A 129 11.81 -9.62 -4.51
N GLY A 130 10.99 -8.61 -4.29
CA GLY A 130 11.43 -7.38 -3.65
C GLY A 130 10.26 -6.51 -3.23
N LEU A 131 10.41 -5.82 -2.11
CA LEU A 131 9.46 -4.84 -1.61
C LEU A 131 10.17 -3.48 -1.48
N LEU A 132 9.52 -2.41 -1.93
CA LEU A 132 10.04 -1.06 -1.86
C LEU A 132 8.96 -0.12 -1.29
N ILE A 133 9.29 0.58 -0.21
CA ILE A 133 8.35 1.47 0.49
C ILE A 133 9.04 2.79 0.85
N ALA A 134 8.38 3.91 0.60
CA ALA A 134 8.75 5.20 1.15
C ALA A 134 7.54 5.89 1.76
N VAL A 135 7.71 6.48 2.95
CA VAL A 135 6.65 7.11 3.73
C VAL A 135 7.06 8.52 4.07
N ARG A 136 6.14 9.48 3.95
CA ARG A 136 6.32 10.87 4.37
C ARG A 136 5.17 11.27 5.28
N ILE A 137 5.51 11.70 6.49
CA ILE A 137 4.54 12.12 7.52
C ILE A 137 4.87 13.55 7.91
N GLN A 138 3.96 14.48 7.63
CA GLN A 138 3.98 15.85 8.10
C GLN A 138 3.40 15.88 9.52
N VAL A 139 4.27 15.94 10.54
CA VAL A 139 3.85 15.93 11.95
C VAL A 139 3.30 17.30 12.34
N ASP A 140 4.04 18.36 12.01
CA ASP A 140 3.64 19.77 12.15
C ASP A 140 4.22 20.58 10.99
N LYS A 141 4.17 21.92 11.00
CA LYS A 141 4.65 22.74 9.87
C LYS A 141 6.15 22.58 9.57
N ASP A 142 6.95 22.32 10.59
CA ASP A 142 8.42 22.33 10.50
C ASP A 142 9.01 20.92 10.62
N ASN A 143 8.21 19.94 11.04
CA ASN A 143 8.64 18.56 11.28
C ASN A 143 8.05 17.56 10.29
N ILE A 144 8.92 16.92 9.53
CA ILE A 144 8.60 15.85 8.57
C ILE A 144 9.37 14.60 8.97
N LEU A 145 8.62 13.54 9.31
CA LEU A 145 9.18 12.20 9.47
C LEU A 145 9.17 11.48 8.11
N GLN A 146 10.31 10.92 7.72
CA GLN A 146 10.41 10.07 6.54
C GLN A 146 10.88 8.68 6.93
N LEU A 147 10.22 7.65 6.41
CA LEU A 147 10.60 6.25 6.58
C LEU A 147 10.83 5.65 5.21
N HIS A 148 11.90 4.88 5.06
CA HIS A 148 12.25 4.25 3.79
C HIS A 148 12.55 2.77 4.06
N SER A 149 12.13 1.87 3.18
CA SER A 149 12.43 0.44 3.31
C SER A 149 13.94 0.23 3.31
N GLY A 150 14.43 -0.57 4.26
CA GLY A 150 15.86 -0.75 4.52
C GLY A 150 16.13 -1.76 5.63
N ALA A 151 17.37 -1.82 6.10
CA ALA A 151 17.81 -2.77 7.14
C ALA A 151 17.17 -2.52 8.52
N ASP A 152 16.55 -1.36 8.71
CA ASP A 152 15.83 -0.96 9.93
C ASP A 152 14.34 -1.37 9.92
N TRP A 153 13.91 -2.06 8.87
CA TRP A 153 12.64 -2.79 8.81
C TRP A 153 12.84 -4.22 9.31
N ARG A 154 11.78 -4.83 9.84
CA ARG A 154 11.78 -6.26 10.16
C ARG A 154 11.10 -7.02 9.04
N ALA A 155 11.56 -8.25 8.77
CA ALA A 155 10.95 -9.13 7.79
C ALA A 155 10.91 -10.59 8.26
N LYS A 156 9.90 -11.33 7.79
CA LYS A 156 9.72 -12.75 8.07
C LYS A 156 9.00 -13.45 6.92
N LEU A 157 9.31 -14.74 6.72
CA LEU A 157 8.68 -15.60 5.69
C LEU A 157 7.27 -16.05 6.06
N THR A 158 6.98 -16.15 7.35
CA THR A 158 5.71 -16.61 7.89
C THR A 158 5.16 -15.58 8.86
N TYR A 159 3.84 -15.56 8.99
CA TYR A 159 3.15 -14.68 9.91
C TYR A 159 2.39 -15.48 10.96
N THR A 160 1.94 -14.76 11.98
CA THR A 160 0.90 -15.21 12.91
C THR A 160 -0.22 -14.19 12.87
N ASP A 161 -1.43 -14.56 13.27
CA ASP A 161 -2.56 -13.63 13.26
C ASP A 161 -2.24 -12.35 14.04
N GLY A 162 -2.72 -11.22 13.51
CA GLY A 162 -2.45 -9.89 14.06
C GLY A 162 -1.03 -9.38 13.84
N TRP A 163 -0.20 -10.05 13.02
CA TRP A 163 1.15 -9.59 12.70
C TRP A 163 1.23 -8.16 12.19
N ASN A 164 0.16 -7.59 11.63
CA ASN A 164 0.11 -6.25 11.07
C ASN A 164 -0.36 -5.18 12.07
N LYS A 165 -0.69 -5.56 13.32
CA LYS A 165 -1.21 -4.67 14.37
C LYS A 165 -0.11 -4.13 15.28
N THR A 166 -0.31 -2.93 15.82
CA THR A 166 0.63 -2.22 16.71
C THR A 166 1.10 -3.05 17.89
N GLU A 167 0.26 -3.94 18.42
CA GLU A 167 0.54 -4.71 19.65
C GLU A 167 1.39 -5.98 19.39
N HIS A 168 1.59 -6.37 18.13
CA HIS A 168 2.31 -7.60 17.84
C HIS A 168 3.80 -7.46 18.14
N ASP A 169 4.30 -8.36 19.00
CA ASP A 169 5.72 -8.51 19.31
C ASP A 169 6.49 -9.07 18.12
N ASP A 170 7.25 -8.20 17.48
CA ASP A 170 8.12 -8.54 16.36
C ASP A 170 9.53 -8.94 16.79
N GLY A 171 9.81 -9.12 18.09
CA GLY A 171 11.14 -9.38 18.65
C GLY A 171 11.88 -10.55 18.01
N ALA A 172 11.15 -11.60 17.60
CA ALA A 172 11.71 -12.78 16.91
C ALA A 172 11.92 -12.58 15.40
N TRP A 173 11.47 -11.47 14.82
CA TRP A 173 11.67 -11.16 13.41
C TRP A 173 13.10 -10.67 13.19
N LYS A 174 13.67 -11.04 12.04
CA LYS A 174 15.00 -10.59 11.65
C LYS A 174 14.90 -9.21 10.99
N PRO A 175 15.97 -8.41 11.03
CA PRO A 175 16.12 -7.28 10.12
C PRO A 175 15.87 -7.74 8.68
N ALA A 176 15.20 -6.90 7.89
CA ALA A 176 14.95 -7.17 6.50
C ALA A 176 16.27 -7.26 5.73
N PHE A 177 16.37 -8.23 4.83
CA PHE A 177 17.53 -8.35 3.97
C PHE A 177 17.47 -7.26 2.90
N VAL A 178 18.47 -6.39 2.86
CA VAL A 178 18.57 -5.35 1.82
C VAL A 178 19.15 -5.97 0.57
N LEU A 179 18.33 -6.09 -0.47
CA LEU A 179 18.74 -6.56 -1.79
C LEU A 179 19.61 -5.51 -2.48
N GLY A 180 19.28 -4.23 -2.28
CA GLY A 180 20.06 -3.09 -2.72
C GLY A 180 19.23 -1.82 -2.84
N ALA A 181 19.89 -0.73 -3.21
CA ALA A 181 19.23 0.57 -3.34
C ALA A 181 18.19 0.59 -4.48
N HIS A 182 17.25 1.53 -4.39
CA HIS A 182 16.47 1.94 -5.55
C HIS A 182 17.38 2.21 -6.77
N GLY A 183 17.00 1.75 -7.96
CA GLY A 183 17.86 1.81 -9.14
C GLY A 183 18.60 0.52 -9.49
N MET A 184 18.71 -0.44 -8.56
CA MET A 184 19.45 -1.68 -8.82
C MET A 184 18.77 -2.60 -9.83
N LYS A 185 19.54 -3.44 -10.52
CA LYS A 185 18.99 -4.53 -11.35
C LYS A 185 18.33 -5.60 -10.46
N PRO A 186 17.23 -6.25 -10.90
CA PRO A 186 16.59 -6.11 -12.23
C PRO A 186 15.63 -4.92 -12.36
N TRP A 187 15.29 -4.24 -11.25
CA TRP A 187 14.20 -3.27 -11.21
C TRP A 187 14.53 -1.90 -11.83
N GLY A 188 15.79 -1.48 -11.81
CA GLY A 188 16.18 -0.16 -12.30
C GLY A 188 15.59 0.97 -11.46
N ALA A 189 15.59 2.18 -12.03
CA ALA A 189 15.02 3.36 -11.39
C ALA A 189 13.54 3.49 -11.76
N ILE A 190 12.69 3.56 -10.73
CA ILE A 190 11.25 3.70 -10.83
C ILE A 190 10.88 5.06 -10.27
N SER A 191 10.10 5.82 -11.03
CA SER A 191 9.65 7.14 -10.61
C SER A 191 8.14 7.13 -10.46
N TYR A 192 7.64 7.70 -9.37
CA TYR A 192 6.22 8.03 -9.29
C TYR A 192 5.96 9.17 -10.30
N PRO A 193 5.14 8.96 -11.33
CA PRO A 193 4.94 9.94 -12.41
C PRO A 193 4.16 11.20 -11.98
N GLY A 194 3.88 11.38 -10.68
CA GLY A 194 2.94 12.37 -10.17
C GLY A 194 1.50 11.93 -10.44
N THR A 195 0.54 12.86 -10.32
CA THR A 195 -0.87 12.63 -10.70
C THR A 195 -1.02 12.49 -12.23
N VAL A 196 -0.46 11.43 -12.81
CA VAL A 196 -1.20 10.69 -13.82
C VAL A 196 -2.11 9.78 -13.03
N SER A 197 -3.42 9.96 -13.20
CA SER A 197 -4.43 9.11 -12.59
C SER A 197 -4.02 7.66 -12.87
N PRO A 198 -3.53 6.90 -11.87
CA PRO A 198 -3.29 5.50 -12.12
C PRO A 198 -4.67 4.95 -12.39
N MET A 199 -4.76 4.28 -13.54
CA MET A 199 -5.76 3.29 -13.88
C MET A 199 -6.65 3.01 -12.68
N SER A 200 -7.83 3.62 -12.74
CA SER A 200 -8.90 3.54 -11.75
C SER A 200 -8.58 2.51 -10.67
N LEU A 201 -8.10 2.97 -9.51
CA LEU A 201 -8.79 2.53 -8.31
C LEU A 201 -10.26 2.55 -8.75
N MET A 202 -10.90 1.39 -8.89
CA MET A 202 -12.24 1.31 -8.38
C MET A 202 -12.09 1.69 -6.89
N ARG A 203 -11.89 2.99 -6.63
CA ARG A 203 -12.62 3.64 -5.58
C ARG A 203 -14.02 3.27 -5.98
N VAL A 204 -14.54 2.25 -5.31
CA VAL A 204 -15.89 2.34 -4.82
C VAL A 204 -15.88 3.61 -3.97
N SER A 205 -15.89 4.77 -4.64
CA SER A 205 -16.65 5.89 -4.16
C SER A 205 -18.00 5.25 -3.98
N MET A 206 -18.42 5.08 -2.72
CA MET A 206 -19.82 4.82 -2.46
C MET A 206 -20.54 5.92 -3.24
N MET A 207 -21.11 5.54 -4.38
CA MET A 207 -21.91 6.47 -5.14
C MET A 207 -23.10 6.68 -4.24
N ASP A 208 -23.36 7.93 -3.84
CA ASP A 208 -24.63 8.24 -3.21
C ASP A 208 -25.68 7.78 -4.21
N VAL A 209 -26.36 6.70 -3.83
CA VAL A 209 -27.36 6.09 -4.65
C VAL A 209 -28.46 7.15 -4.72
N GLY A 210 -28.60 7.80 -5.88
CA GLY A 210 -29.49 8.94 -6.06
C GLY A 210 -30.89 8.64 -5.55
N ALA A 211 -31.63 9.66 -5.12
CA ALA A 211 -32.99 9.48 -4.58
C ALA A 211 -33.95 8.77 -5.56
N ASP A 212 -33.59 8.71 -6.84
CA ASP A 212 -34.27 8.06 -7.96
C ASP A 212 -33.90 6.59 -8.17
N PHE A 213 -32.92 6.03 -7.43
CA PHE A 213 -32.56 4.63 -7.56
C PHE A 213 -33.66 3.71 -7.03
N ASN A 214 -34.12 2.83 -7.91
CA ASN A 214 -35.16 1.88 -7.59
C ASN A 214 -34.58 0.64 -6.91
N TRP A 215 -34.53 0.67 -5.58
CA TRP A 215 -34.11 -0.48 -4.78
C TRP A 215 -35.05 -1.68 -4.99
N PRO A 216 -34.51 -2.92 -5.02
CA PRO A 216 -35.37 -4.10 -5.04
C PRO A 216 -36.16 -4.21 -3.72
N ALA A 217 -37.30 -4.90 -3.76
CA ALA A 217 -38.15 -5.09 -2.59
C ALA A 217 -37.45 -5.83 -1.44
N GLY A 218 -36.42 -6.61 -1.74
CA GLY A 218 -35.58 -7.31 -0.78
C GLY A 218 -34.41 -8.00 -1.48
N VAL A 219 -33.39 -8.37 -0.71
CA VAL A 219 -32.24 -9.13 -1.21
C VAL A 219 -31.90 -10.25 -0.23
N VAL A 220 -31.42 -11.37 -0.76
CA VAL A 220 -30.84 -12.47 0.01
C VAL A 220 -29.36 -12.55 -0.35
N PHE A 221 -28.50 -12.66 0.65
CA PHE A 221 -27.05 -12.69 0.47
C PHE A 221 -26.39 -13.65 1.47
N VAL A 222 -25.16 -14.04 1.15
CA VAL A 222 -24.35 -14.93 1.98
C VAL A 222 -23.49 -14.08 2.92
N GLY A 223 -23.54 -14.38 4.21
CA GLY A 223 -22.76 -13.77 5.28
C GLY A 223 -21.79 -14.75 5.93
N ASP A 224 -20.96 -14.26 6.85
CA ASP A 224 -19.89 -15.00 7.51
C ASP A 224 -18.95 -15.73 6.52
N PHE A 225 -18.16 -14.92 5.80
CA PHE A 225 -17.32 -15.35 4.69
C PHE A 225 -16.43 -16.55 5.03
N VAL A 226 -16.42 -17.54 4.13
CA VAL A 226 -15.52 -18.70 4.21
C VAL A 226 -14.61 -18.71 2.98
N PRO A 227 -13.28 -18.60 3.15
CA PRO A 227 -12.36 -18.63 2.01
C PRO A 227 -12.31 -20.03 1.38
N LEU A 228 -12.25 -20.08 0.05
CA LEU A 228 -11.82 -21.29 -0.66
C LEU A 228 -10.36 -21.55 -0.28
N LYS A 229 -10.11 -22.67 0.41
CA LYS A 229 -8.75 -23.14 0.64
C LYS A 229 -8.32 -23.92 -0.60
N GLU A 230 -7.54 -23.28 -1.47
CA GLU A 230 -6.98 -23.92 -2.65
C GLU A 230 -6.14 -25.17 -2.26
N PRO A 231 -6.40 -26.36 -2.84
CA PRO A 231 -5.46 -27.47 -2.75
C PRO A 231 -4.09 -27.10 -3.33
N LYS A 232 -3.02 -27.60 -2.70
CA LYS A 232 -1.62 -27.23 -2.99
C LYS A 232 -1.11 -27.62 -4.39
N ASP A 233 -1.82 -28.44 -5.16
CA ASP A 233 -1.26 -29.12 -6.34
C ASP A 233 -2.22 -29.09 -7.55
N PHE A 234 -2.50 -27.89 -8.09
CA PHE A 234 -3.36 -27.72 -9.28
C PHE A 234 -2.65 -27.83 -10.63
N VAL A 235 -1.38 -28.25 -10.68
CA VAL A 235 -0.65 -28.44 -11.94
C VAL A 235 -0.53 -29.94 -12.25
N VAL A 236 -1.39 -30.42 -13.15
CA VAL A 236 -1.23 -31.76 -13.76
C VAL A 236 -0.55 -31.60 -15.11
N TYR A 237 0.53 -32.34 -15.31
CA TYR A 237 1.23 -32.40 -16.59
C TYR A 237 0.67 -33.56 -17.42
N VAL A 238 0.05 -33.25 -18.56
CA VAL A 238 -0.32 -34.25 -19.56
C VAL A 238 0.56 -34.05 -20.78
N SER A 239 1.36 -35.07 -21.12
CA SER A 239 2.20 -35.08 -22.34
C SER A 239 3.08 -33.84 -22.51
N GLY A 240 3.66 -33.34 -21.41
CA GLY A 240 4.61 -32.21 -21.44
C GLY A 240 4.00 -30.84 -21.71
N SER A 241 2.66 -30.73 -21.79
CA SER A 241 1.95 -29.45 -21.93
C SER A 241 1.31 -29.05 -20.60
N ARG A 242 1.39 -27.76 -20.26
CA ARG A 242 0.71 -27.18 -19.10
C ARG A 242 -0.74 -26.90 -19.49
N ALA A 243 -1.71 -27.48 -18.77
CA ALA A 243 -3.12 -27.11 -18.90
C ALA A 243 -3.56 -26.36 -17.64
N TYR A 244 -4.13 -25.17 -17.81
CA TYR A 244 -4.89 -24.49 -16.75
C TYR A 244 -6.32 -24.99 -16.86
N PHE A 245 -6.85 -25.65 -15.83
CA PHE A 245 -8.29 -25.86 -15.72
C PHE A 245 -8.91 -24.53 -15.26
N GLU A 246 -9.15 -23.62 -16.19
CA GLU A 246 -10.19 -22.63 -15.98
C GLU A 246 -11.54 -23.39 -15.97
N HIS A 247 -12.20 -23.43 -14.81
CA HIS A 247 -13.65 -23.28 -14.63
C HIS A 247 -14.73 -24.31 -15.08
N ASP A 248 -14.48 -25.62 -15.13
CA ASP A 248 -15.57 -26.62 -15.33
C ASP A 248 -16.30 -27.08 -14.03
N ALA A 249 -16.01 -26.49 -12.86
CA ALA A 249 -16.72 -26.80 -11.63
C ALA A 249 -17.62 -25.64 -11.22
N ALA A 250 -18.92 -25.89 -11.02
CA ALA A 250 -19.86 -24.92 -10.45
C ALA A 250 -19.32 -24.43 -9.09
N THR A 251 -18.60 -23.30 -9.13
CA THR A 251 -17.94 -22.72 -7.97
C THR A 251 -18.76 -21.51 -7.55
N PRO A 252 -19.25 -21.43 -6.31
CA PRO A 252 -20.04 -20.29 -5.85
C PRO A 252 -19.27 -18.98 -5.99
N ALA A 253 -19.95 -17.90 -6.43
CA ALA A 253 -19.34 -16.57 -6.53
C ALA A 253 -19.06 -15.96 -5.14
N ALA A 254 -19.75 -16.44 -4.10
CA ALA A 254 -19.51 -16.12 -2.72
C ALA A 254 -19.78 -17.38 -1.87
N MET A 255 -19.01 -17.55 -0.80
CA MET A 255 -19.21 -18.59 0.19
C MET A 255 -19.20 -18.02 1.60
N GLY A 256 -20.03 -18.59 2.45
CA GLY A 256 -20.10 -18.22 3.85
C GLY A 256 -20.92 -19.21 4.66
N ARG A 257 -21.10 -18.97 5.96
CA ARG A 257 -21.85 -19.87 6.84
C ARG A 257 -23.31 -19.48 6.99
N GLU A 258 -23.62 -18.21 6.73
CA GLU A 258 -24.94 -17.66 7.01
C GLU A 258 -25.64 -17.20 5.73
N LEU A 259 -26.95 -17.42 5.65
CA LEU A 259 -27.80 -16.85 4.62
C LEU A 259 -28.67 -15.77 5.27
N TRP A 260 -28.59 -14.55 4.76
CA TRP A 260 -29.30 -13.39 5.30
C TRP A 260 -30.29 -12.86 4.29
N SER A 261 -31.38 -12.28 4.79
CA SER A 261 -32.27 -11.40 4.04
C SER A 261 -32.11 -9.96 4.52
N LEU A 262 -32.28 -9.00 3.61
CA LEU A 262 -32.45 -7.58 3.92
C LEU A 262 -33.71 -7.08 3.23
N VAL A 263 -34.70 -6.68 4.03
CA VAL A 263 -36.01 -6.23 3.56
C VAL A 263 -36.42 -4.92 4.24
N PRO A 264 -36.74 -3.86 3.49
CA PRO A 264 -36.42 -3.68 2.07
C PRO A 264 -34.90 -3.64 1.82
N ALA A 265 -34.44 -3.88 0.59
CA ALA A 265 -33.02 -3.88 0.27
C ALA A 265 -32.45 -2.45 0.18
N LYS A 266 -32.45 -1.71 1.29
CA LYS A 266 -31.93 -0.34 1.41
C LYS A 266 -31.26 -0.15 2.79
N PRO A 267 -30.52 0.95 3.04
CA PRO A 267 -29.72 1.10 4.27
C PRO A 267 -30.49 1.00 5.60
N ASP A 268 -31.78 1.33 5.63
CA ASP A 268 -32.68 1.20 6.79
C ASP A 268 -33.49 -0.10 6.79
N GLY A 269 -33.19 -1.02 5.87
CA GLY A 269 -33.80 -2.35 5.80
C GLY A 269 -33.49 -3.20 7.03
N LYS A 270 -34.38 -4.13 7.35
CA LYS A 270 -34.16 -5.07 8.45
C LYS A 270 -33.43 -6.30 7.94
N ALA A 271 -32.24 -6.54 8.47
CA ALA A 271 -31.52 -7.79 8.25
C ALA A 271 -32.11 -8.91 9.12
N ALA A 272 -32.31 -10.09 8.55
CA ALA A 272 -32.73 -11.28 9.26
C ALA A 272 -31.97 -12.51 8.77
N LEU A 273 -31.42 -13.28 9.71
CA LEU A 273 -30.79 -14.56 9.44
C LEU A 273 -31.86 -15.56 9.00
N LEU A 274 -31.65 -16.14 7.82
CA LEU A 274 -32.53 -17.15 7.23
C LEU A 274 -32.01 -18.58 7.48
N CYS A 275 -30.70 -18.76 7.45
CA CYS A 275 -30.05 -20.07 7.63
C CYS A 275 -28.65 -19.89 8.20
N ASP A 276 -28.26 -20.76 9.12
CA ASP A 276 -26.89 -20.92 9.61
C ASP A 276 -26.46 -22.37 9.33
N ALA A 277 -25.42 -22.53 8.52
CA ALA A 277 -24.87 -23.83 8.14
C ALA A 277 -23.96 -24.44 9.22
N GLY A 278 -23.70 -23.73 10.32
CA GLY A 278 -22.81 -24.16 11.40
C GLY A 278 -21.41 -24.43 10.87
N SER A 279 -20.95 -25.69 10.98
CA SER A 279 -19.65 -26.09 10.44
C SER A 279 -19.63 -26.26 8.91
N GLY A 280 -20.80 -26.29 8.26
CA GLY A 280 -20.96 -26.36 6.81
C GLY A 280 -20.69 -25.04 6.08
N VAL A 281 -20.98 -25.01 4.78
CA VAL A 281 -20.80 -23.84 3.90
C VAL A 281 -22.03 -23.67 3.00
N ILE A 282 -22.47 -22.41 2.84
CA ILE A 282 -23.48 -21.96 1.89
C ILE A 282 -22.75 -21.28 0.74
N GLY A 283 -22.99 -21.76 -0.48
CA GLY A 283 -22.54 -21.12 -1.70
C GLY A 283 -23.65 -20.28 -2.33
N SER A 284 -23.30 -19.10 -2.84
CA SER A 284 -24.19 -18.38 -3.75
C SER A 284 -24.44 -19.24 -5.02
N PRO A 285 -25.65 -19.20 -5.59
CA PRO A 285 -25.92 -19.91 -6.82
C PRO A 285 -25.05 -19.35 -7.94
N THR A 286 -24.24 -20.20 -8.58
CA THR A 286 -23.56 -19.87 -9.84
C THR A 286 -24.15 -20.69 -10.97
N VAL A 287 -24.36 -20.00 -12.10
CA VAL A 287 -24.68 -20.61 -13.38
C VAL A 287 -23.41 -20.57 -14.23
N SER A 288 -22.58 -21.59 -14.10
CA SER A 288 -21.62 -21.94 -15.15
C SER A 288 -21.66 -23.44 -15.36
N TYR A 289 -22.31 -23.81 -16.45
CA TYR A 289 -22.19 -25.08 -17.14
C TYR A 289 -21.84 -24.68 -18.57
N ASP A 290 -20.55 -24.55 -18.87
CA ASP A 290 -20.09 -24.73 -20.24
C ASP A 290 -20.22 -26.22 -20.58
N GLY A 291 -20.93 -26.49 -21.67
CA GLY A 291 -21.46 -27.82 -22.01
C GLY A 291 -20.42 -28.84 -22.45
#